data_AF-A0A259SE28-F1
#
_entry.id   AF-A0A259SE28-F1
#
_cell.length_a   1.000
_cell.length_b   1.000
_cell.length_c   1.000
_cell.angle_alpha   90.00
_cell.angle_beta   90.00
_cell.angle_gamma   90.00
#
_symmetry.space_group_name_H-M   'P 1'
#
loop_
_entity.id
_entity.type
_entity.pdbx_description
1 polymer ?
#
loop_
_entity_poly.entity_id
_entity_poly.type
_entity_poly.pdbx_seq_one_letter_code
_entity_poly.pdbx_strand_id
1 'polypeptide(L)' 'MVQRQLPNPAEIFDLMKFKAPELDGTKRRLEGALTISDLRTIAKRRTPKAVFDYTDGAAEGELSLARA' A
#
# COMPACT_ATOMS: atom_id res chain seq x y z
N MET A 1 -28.83 20.27 27.44
CA MET A 1 -29.12 18.89 26.97
C MET A 1 -28.83 18.87 25.48
N VAL A 2 -27.94 18.01 24.98
CA VAL A 2 -27.55 17.99 23.56
C VAL A 2 -28.62 17.26 22.75
N GLN A 3 -29.18 17.96 21.75
CA GLN A 3 -30.22 17.41 20.87
C GLN A 3 -29.54 16.60 19.76
N ARG A 4 -29.82 15.30 19.70
CA ARG A 4 -29.25 14.41 18.68
C ARG A 4 -30.03 14.57 17.37
N GLN A 5 -29.33 14.76 16.26
CA GLN A 5 -29.92 14.74 14.92
C GLN A 5 -29.45 13.49 14.17
N LEU A 6 -30.34 12.96 13.33
CA LEU A 6 -29.99 11.93 12.35
C LEU A 6 -29.37 12.61 11.13
N PRO A 7 -28.24 12.12 10.61
CA PRO A 7 -27.61 12.72 9.44
C PRO A 7 -28.48 12.53 8.19
N ASN A 8 -28.53 13.57 7.37
CA ASN A 8 -29.23 13.55 6.08
C ASN A 8 -28.40 12.76 5.05
N PRO A 9 -28.91 11.66 4.48
CA PRO A 9 -28.16 10.89 3.49
C PRO A 9 -27.71 11.72 2.29
N ALA A 10 -28.53 12.65 1.80
CA ALA A 10 -28.20 13.49 0.64
C ALA A 10 -26.94 14.34 0.89
N GLU A 11 -26.83 14.94 2.08
CA GLU A 11 -25.65 15.71 2.48
C GLU A 11 -24.40 14.84 2.61
N ILE A 12 -24.55 13.58 3.02
CA ILE A 12 -23.42 12.63 3.04
C ILE A 12 -22.96 12.33 1.61
N PHE A 13 -23.90 12.05 0.70
CA PHE A 13 -23.56 11.74 -0.70
C PHE A 13 -22.85 12.91 -1.41
N ASP A 14 -23.25 14.16 -1.15
CA ASP A 14 -22.58 15.35 -1.71
C ASP A 14 -21.12 15.50 -1.27
N LEU A 15 -20.78 14.96 -0.09
CA LEU A 15 -19.43 15.00 0.45
C LEU A 15 -18.56 13.80 0.04
N MET A 16 -19.16 12.73 -0.50
CA MET A 16 -18.43 11.54 -0.91
C MET A 16 -17.72 11.76 -2.26
N LYS A 17 -16.44 12.14 -2.18
CA LYS A 17 -15.55 12.22 -3.34
C LYS A 17 -14.71 10.95 -3.46
N PHE A 18 -15.03 10.12 -4.45
CA PHE A 18 -14.23 8.95 -4.76
C PHE A 18 -13.08 9.31 -5.69
N LYS A 19 -11.91 8.73 -5.44
CA LYS A 19 -10.80 8.78 -6.39
C LYS A 19 -11.17 7.94 -7.61
N ALA A 20 -10.92 8.46 -8.81
CA ALA A 20 -11.05 7.69 -10.03
C ALA A 20 -10.15 6.42 -9.98
N PRO A 21 -10.60 5.27 -10.51
CA PRO A 21 -9.80 4.06 -10.52
C PRO A 21 -8.56 4.25 -11.41
N GLU A 22 -7.38 3.87 -10.90
CA GLU A 22 -6.14 3.86 -11.67
C GLU A 22 -6.02 2.52 -12.43
N LEU A 23 -6.01 2.61 -13.76
CA LEU A 23 -6.01 1.47 -14.67
C LEU A 23 -4.60 0.95 -14.94
N ASP A 24 -3.58 1.81 -14.87
CA ASP A 24 -2.19 1.37 -14.90
C ASP A 24 -1.88 0.64 -13.59
N GLY A 25 -1.78 -0.69 -13.67
CA GLY A 25 -1.51 -1.53 -12.50
C GLY A 25 -0.19 -1.20 -11.80
N THR A 26 0.82 -0.72 -12.53
CA THR A 26 2.10 -0.29 -11.96
C THR A 26 1.92 1.00 -11.19
N LYS A 27 1.33 2.02 -11.81
CA LYS A 27 1.04 3.28 -11.15
C LYS A 27 0.17 3.10 -9.92
N ARG A 28 -0.90 2.31 -10.01
CA ARG A 28 -1.80 2.00 -8.87
C ARG A 28 -1.06 1.39 -7.69
N ARG A 29 -0.13 0.46 -7.92
CA ARG A 29 0.65 -0.18 -6.86
C ARG A 29 1.63 0.79 -6.21
N LEU A 30 2.32 1.59 -7.02
CA LEU A 30 3.30 2.56 -6.53
C LEU A 30 2.64 3.70 -5.76
N GLU A 31 1.51 4.21 -6.23
CA GLU A 31 0.73 5.25 -5.50
C GLU A 31 0.20 4.76 -4.14
N GLY A 32 -0.03 3.45 -3.99
CA GLY A 32 -0.51 2.85 -2.75
C GLY A 32 0.59 2.48 -1.75
N ALA A 33 1.87 2.59 -2.11
CA ALA A 33 2.98 2.26 -1.23
C ALA A 33 3.31 3.44 -0.32
N LEU A 34 3.24 3.24 1.00
CA LEU A 34 3.55 4.27 2.00
C LEU A 34 4.97 4.11 2.55
N THR A 35 5.49 2.89 2.54
CA THR A 35 6.79 2.53 3.12
C THR A 35 7.68 1.78 2.12
N ILE A 36 8.97 1.73 2.40
CA ILE A 36 9.91 0.90 1.62
C ILE A 36 9.53 -0.59 1.68
N SER A 37 8.96 -1.05 2.80
CA SER A 37 8.47 -2.43 2.94
C SER A 37 7.32 -2.75 1.99
N ASP A 38 6.47 -1.76 1.67
CA ASP A 38 5.41 -1.91 0.67
C ASP A 38 6.01 -2.07 -0.74
N LEU A 39 7.01 -1.24 -1.06
CA LEU A 39 7.75 -1.35 -2.33
C LEU A 39 8.43 -2.71 -2.46
N ARG A 40 9.06 -3.20 -1.39
CA ARG A 40 9.65 -4.55 -1.33
C ARG A 40 8.60 -5.63 -1.59
N THR A 41 7.42 -5.52 -0.99
CA THR A 41 6.32 -6.48 -1.18
C THR A 41 5.82 -6.49 -2.62
N ILE A 42 5.71 -5.31 -3.25
CA ILE A 42 5.36 -5.18 -4.66
C ILE A 42 6.43 -5.83 -5.53
N ALA A 43 7.71 -5.54 -5.28
CA ALA A 43 8.84 -6.11 -6.01
C ALA A 43 8.87 -7.65 -5.90
N LYS A 44 8.71 -8.20 -4.69
CA LYS A 44 8.68 -9.66 -4.46
C LYS A 44 7.62 -10.40 -5.29
N ARG A 45 6.48 -9.75 -5.54
CA ARG A 45 5.38 -10.32 -6.35
C ARG A 45 5.58 -10.18 -7.86
N ARG A 46 6.43 -9.26 -8.32
CA ARG A 46 6.55 -8.89 -9.74
C ARG A 46 7.88 -9.27 -10.36
N THR A 47 8.92 -9.39 -9.55
CA THR A 47 10.26 -9.74 -9.97
C THR A 47 10.42 -11.27 -9.95
N PRO A 48 11.05 -11.89 -10.96
CA PRO A 48 11.40 -13.30 -10.92
C PRO A 48 12.17 -13.63 -9.64
N LYS A 49 11.85 -14.77 -9.02
CA LYS A 49 12.39 -15.14 -7.69
C LYS A 49 13.90 -15.02 -7.61
N ALA A 50 14.63 -15.56 -8.58
CA ALA A 50 16.10 -15.51 -8.60
C ALA A 50 16.64 -14.07 -8.62
N VAL A 51 15.99 -13.16 -9.34
CA VAL A 51 16.41 -11.75 -9.45
C VAL A 51 16.07 -10.99 -8.17
N PHE A 52 14.91 -11.26 -7.58
CA PHE A 52 14.51 -10.66 -6.31
C PHE A 52 15.45 -11.10 -5.18
N ASP A 53 15.64 -12.41 -5.02
CA ASP A 53 16.47 -12.98 -3.95
C ASP A 53 17.93 -12.52 -4.06
N TYR A 54 18.45 -12.29 -5.28
CA TYR A 54 19.78 -11.72 -5.48
C TYR A 54 19.93 -10.29 -4.95
N THR A 55 18.88 -9.47 -5.07
CA THR A 55 18.93 -8.04 -4.72
C THR A 55 18.55 -7.80 -3.26
N ASP A 56 17.60 -8.59 -2.76
CA ASP A 56 16.97 -8.41 -1.45
C ASP A 56 17.60 -9.29 -0.36
N GLY A 57 18.26 -10.39 -0.75
CA GLY A 57 18.88 -11.33 0.16
C GLY A 57 20.09 -10.74 0.88
N ALA A 58 20.27 -11.12 2.13
CA ALA A 58 21.42 -10.77 2.95
C ALA A 58 22.27 -12.01 3.30
N ALA A 59 23.40 -11.79 3.98
CA ALA A 59 24.32 -12.87 4.31
C ALA A 59 23.72 -13.90 5.28
N GLU A 60 24.11 -15.17 5.12
CA GLU A 60 23.75 -16.30 6.00
C GLU A 60 22.24 -16.43 6.25
N GLY A 61 21.81 -16.39 7.50
CA GLY A 61 20.40 -16.41 7.92
C GLY A 61 19.78 -15.03 8.12
N GLU A 62 20.42 -13.98 7.57
CA GLU A 62 19.94 -12.58 7.60
C GLU A 62 19.70 -11.99 9.02
N LEU A 63 20.29 -12.60 10.05
CA LEU A 63 20.07 -12.21 11.45
C LEU A 63 20.50 -10.77 11.76
N SER A 64 21.52 -10.29 11.06
CA SER A 64 21.99 -8.90 11.20
C SER A 64 21.01 -7.91 10.58
N LEU A 65 20.31 -8.29 9.50
CA LEU A 65 19.31 -7.44 8.85
C LEU A 65 18.11 -7.20 9.77
N ALA A 66 17.73 -8.18 10.58
CA ALA A 66 16.66 -8.04 11.57
C ALA A 66 17.04 -7.22 12.82
N ARG A 67 18.34 -6.94 13.02
CA ARG A 67 18.86 -6.19 14.17
C ARG A 67 19.24 -4.74 13.84
N ALA A 68 19.38 -4.43 12.56
CA ALA A 68 19.64 -3.08 12.05
C ALA A 68 18.33 -2.27 11.98
#